data_AF-A0A497RNV4-F1
#
_entry.id   AF-A0A497RNV4-F1
#
_cell.length_a   1.000
_cell.length_b   1.000
_cell.length_c   1.000
_cell.angle_alpha   90.00
_cell.angle_beta   90.00
_cell.angle_gamma   90.00
#
_symmetry.space_group_name_H-M   'P 1'
#
loop_
_entity.id
_entity.type
_entity.pdbx_description
1 polymer ?
#
loop_
_entity_poly.entity_id
_entity_poly.type
_entity_poly.pdbx_seq_one_letter_code
_entity_poly.pdbx_strand_id
1 'polypeptide(L)'
;MSKWGLTYKGTEILTPEEWNAVVDALEELDKRAPIERNGGLAVFSGDGAKTEFHIPHGLSAKPTIAIIGAGSQDASGYSHYEVTDTEIIVHYSSPPPSGSDNVKIYWYAIRL
;
A
#
# COMPACT_ATOMS: atom_id res chain seq x y z
N MET A 1 14.20 -19.34 -2.03
CA MET A 1 14.97 -18.15 -2.46
C MET A 1 14.53 -16.98 -1.60
N SER A 2 15.44 -16.13 -1.13
CA SER A 2 15.02 -14.93 -0.39
C SER A 2 14.23 -14.01 -1.31
N LYS A 3 13.29 -13.22 -0.77
CA LYS A 3 12.56 -12.18 -1.52
C LYS A 3 13.47 -11.14 -2.19
N TRP A 4 14.76 -11.16 -1.84
CA TRP A 4 15.80 -10.25 -2.31
C TRP A 4 16.83 -10.93 -3.23
N GLY A 5 16.60 -12.18 -3.66
CA GLY A 5 17.54 -12.89 -4.54
C GLY A 5 18.88 -13.22 -3.89
N LEU A 6 18.95 -13.22 -2.54
CA LEU A 6 20.17 -13.57 -1.82
C LEU A 6 20.42 -15.08 -1.94
N THR A 7 21.62 -15.42 -2.40
CA THR A 7 22.14 -16.80 -2.46
C THR A 7 23.25 -16.95 -1.43
N TYR A 8 23.12 -17.95 -0.57
CA TYR A 8 24.18 -18.32 0.37
C TYR A 8 25.42 -18.79 -0.41
N LYS A 9 26.56 -18.10 -0.24
CA LYS A 9 27.82 -18.40 -0.95
C LYS A 9 28.82 -19.24 -0.11
N GLY A 10 28.52 -19.53 1.15
CA GLY A 10 29.39 -20.26 2.08
C GLY A 10 29.39 -19.64 3.47
N THR A 11 30.15 -20.23 4.40
CA THR A 11 30.37 -19.67 5.73
C THR A 11 31.61 -18.77 5.67
N GLU A 12 31.41 -17.46 5.69
CA GLU A 12 32.50 -16.51 5.94
C GLU A 12 32.47 -16.14 7.42
N ILE A 13 33.58 -16.36 8.12
CA ILE A 13 33.72 -15.96 9.53
C ILE A 13 33.91 -14.45 9.54
N LEU A 14 32.99 -13.74 10.21
CA LEU A 14 33.11 -12.31 10.46
C LEU A 14 34.00 -12.07 11.68
N THR A 15 34.84 -11.03 11.63
CA THR A 15 35.48 -10.53 12.86
C THR A 15 34.41 -9.97 13.82
N PRO A 16 34.72 -9.79 15.11
CA PRO A 16 33.77 -9.17 16.04
C PRO A 16 33.26 -7.80 15.58
N GLU A 17 34.11 -6.99 14.94
CA GLU A 17 33.74 -5.67 14.40
C GLU A 17 32.80 -5.80 13.19
N GLU A 18 33.09 -6.72 12.28
CA GLU A 18 32.24 -7.00 11.11
C GLU A 18 30.88 -7.56 11.53
N TRP A 19 30.86 -8.42 12.55
CA TRP A 19 29.62 -8.94 13.14
C TRP A 19 28.75 -7.81 13.69
N ASN A 20 29.34 -6.91 14.48
CA ASN A 20 28.60 -5.76 15.02
C ASN A 20 28.04 -4.87 13.91
N ALA A 21 28.82 -4.60 12.86
CA ALA A 21 28.37 -3.81 11.72
C ALA A 21 27.19 -4.47 10.98
N VAL A 22 27.19 -5.80 10.84
CA VAL A 22 26.08 -6.55 10.23
C VAL A 22 24.84 -6.51 11.12
N VAL A 23 24.99 -6.70 12.43
CA VAL A 23 23.88 -6.63 13.38
C VAL A 23 23.25 -5.24 13.38
N ASP A 24 24.05 -4.19 13.47
CA ASP A 24 23.57 -2.80 13.43
C ASP A 24 22.79 -2.51 12.15
N ALA A 25 23.33 -2.95 10.99
CA ALA A 25 22.66 -2.78 9.71
C ALA A 25 21.33 -3.53 9.62
N LEU A 26 21.24 -4.73 10.20
CA LEU A 26 20.01 -5.53 10.23
C LEU A 26 18.98 -4.92 11.16
N GLU A 27 19.38 -4.46 12.35
CA GLU A 27 18.47 -3.77 13.28
C GLU A 27 17.95 -2.45 12.71
N GLU A 28 18.81 -1.69 12.03
CA GLU A 28 18.41 -0.46 11.33
C GLU A 28 17.44 -0.76 10.19
N LEU A 29 17.67 -1.84 9.44
CA LEU A 29 16.77 -2.27 8.38
C LEU A 29 15.41 -2.74 8.92
N ASP A 30 15.40 -3.51 10.00
CA ASP A 30 14.18 -3.99 10.66
C ASP A 30 13.33 -2.82 11.13
N LYS A 31 13.94 -1.82 11.77
CA LYS A 31 13.26 -0.57 12.21
C LYS A 31 12.70 0.27 11.06
N ARG A 32 13.15 0.07 9.82
CA ARG A 32 12.70 0.82 8.63
C ARG A 32 11.74 0.05 7.75
N ALA A 33 11.70 -1.28 7.86
CA ALA A 33 10.86 -2.11 7.03
C ALA A 33 9.41 -2.08 7.56
N PRO A 34 8.41 -1.87 6.69
CA PRO A 34 7.02 -2.01 7.12
C PRO A 34 6.71 -3.47 7.42
N ILE A 35 5.91 -3.71 8.47
CA ILE A 35 5.39 -5.04 8.84
C ILE A 35 4.64 -5.64 7.66
N GLU A 36 3.74 -4.87 7.04
CA GLU A 36 3.01 -5.27 5.84
C GLU A 36 2.84 -4.10 4.88
N ARG A 37 2.71 -4.43 3.59
CA ARG A 37 2.40 -3.47 2.55
C ARG A 37 1.62 -4.13 1.43
N ASN A 38 0.67 -3.41 0.86
CA ASN A 38 -0.06 -3.84 -0.32
C ASN A 38 -0.46 -2.61 -1.15
N GLY A 39 -0.77 -2.82 -2.42
CA GLY A 39 -1.23 -1.76 -3.29
C GLY A 39 -1.66 -2.26 -4.65
N GLY A 40 -2.32 -1.40 -5.40
CA GLY A 40 -2.78 -1.75 -6.73
C GLY A 40 -3.60 -0.66 -7.38
N LEU A 41 -4.30 -1.06 -8.44
CA LEU A 41 -5.28 -0.25 -9.15
C LEU A 41 -6.67 -0.83 -8.90
N ALA A 42 -7.52 -0.08 -8.21
CA ALA A 42 -8.93 -0.40 -8.11
C ALA A 42 -9.68 0.23 -9.29
N VAL A 43 -10.58 -0.56 -9.89
CA VAL A 43 -11.36 -0.14 -11.07
C VAL A 43 -12.83 -0.29 -10.73
N PHE A 44 -13.58 0.79 -10.92
CA PHE A 44 -15.01 0.87 -10.69
C PHE A 44 -15.71 1.55 -11.87
N SER A 45 -17.01 1.33 -11.95
CA SER A 45 -17.91 2.02 -12.87
C SER A 45 -18.73 3.05 -12.10
N GLY A 46 -18.65 4.31 -12.50
CA GLY A 46 -19.51 5.36 -11.97
C GLY A 46 -20.94 5.17 -12.45
N ASP A 47 -21.91 5.56 -11.62
CA ASP A 47 -23.33 5.54 -11.96
C ASP A 47 -24.00 6.93 -11.85
N GLY A 48 -23.23 7.98 -11.56
CA GLY A 48 -23.75 9.33 -11.38
C GLY A 48 -24.48 9.56 -10.05
N ALA A 49 -24.50 8.57 -9.14
CA ALA A 49 -25.16 8.67 -7.84
C ALA A 49 -24.29 8.22 -6.66
N LYS A 50 -23.47 7.18 -6.83
CA LYS A 50 -22.56 6.67 -5.79
C LYS A 50 -21.45 7.68 -5.52
N THR A 51 -21.29 7.98 -4.24
CA THR A 51 -20.25 8.87 -3.72
C THR A 51 -19.16 8.12 -2.96
N GLU A 52 -19.29 6.80 -2.82
CA GLU A 52 -18.38 5.99 -2.00
C GLU A 52 -17.88 4.77 -2.78
N PHE A 53 -16.57 4.54 -2.71
CA PHE A 53 -15.90 3.41 -3.33
C PHE A 53 -15.02 2.69 -2.31
N HIS A 54 -15.21 1.38 -2.21
CA HIS A 54 -14.56 0.53 -1.20
C HIS A 54 -13.47 -0.31 -1.86
N ILE A 55 -12.25 -0.23 -1.33
CA ILE A 55 -11.07 -0.93 -1.82
C ILE A 55 -10.54 -1.85 -0.71
N PRO A 56 -10.70 -3.17 -0.81
CA PRO A 56 -10.11 -4.11 0.14
C PRO A 56 -8.59 -4.05 0.07
N HIS A 57 -7.92 -3.67 1.17
CA HIS A 57 -6.47 -3.49 1.17
C HIS A 57 -5.69 -4.79 1.45
N GLY A 58 -6.36 -5.81 2.00
CA GLY A 58 -5.77 -7.16 2.20
C GLY A 58 -4.61 -7.22 3.20
N LEU A 59 -4.53 -6.27 4.14
CA LEU A 59 -3.58 -6.33 5.25
C LEU A 59 -4.24 -7.07 6.43
N SER A 60 -3.46 -7.53 7.40
CA SER A 60 -4.01 -8.26 8.54
C SER A 60 -4.73 -7.37 9.56
N ALA A 61 -4.56 -6.05 9.46
CA ALA A 61 -5.14 -5.03 10.33
C ALA A 61 -5.14 -3.68 9.62
N LYS A 62 -5.74 -2.66 10.26
CA LYS A 62 -5.76 -1.29 9.75
C LYS A 62 -4.35 -0.78 9.39
N PRO A 63 -4.14 -0.31 8.13
CA PRO A 63 -2.90 0.34 7.72
C PRO A 63 -2.56 1.56 8.59
N THR A 64 -1.28 1.73 8.90
CA THR A 64 -0.74 2.94 9.55
C THR A 64 -0.74 4.12 8.59
N ILE A 65 -0.49 3.85 7.31
CA ILE A 65 -0.45 4.83 6.22
C ILE A 65 -1.22 4.26 5.04
N ALA A 66 -2.10 5.06 4.44
CA ALA A 66 -2.66 4.79 3.13
C ALA A 66 -2.48 6.03 2.24
N ILE A 67 -2.17 5.80 0.97
CA ILE A 67 -1.99 6.82 -0.05
C ILE A 67 -2.93 6.46 -1.20
N ILE A 68 -3.69 7.43 -1.66
CA ILE A 68 -4.59 7.30 -2.80
C ILE A 68 -4.20 8.31 -3.86
N GLY A 69 -4.27 7.88 -5.12
CA GLY A 69 -4.12 8.74 -6.29
C GLY A 69 -5.19 8.43 -7.33
N ALA A 70 -5.74 9.49 -7.95
CA ALA A 70 -6.65 9.33 -9.08
C ALA A 70 -5.90 8.76 -10.29
N GLY A 71 -6.33 7.60 -10.79
CA GLY A 71 -5.81 6.94 -11.98
C GLY A 71 -6.59 7.24 -13.26
N SER A 72 -7.67 8.01 -13.16
CA SER A 72 -8.46 8.53 -14.28
C SER A 72 -9.00 9.92 -13.95
N GLN A 73 -9.45 10.64 -14.98
CA GLN A 73 -10.09 11.94 -14.82
C GLN A 73 -11.41 11.82 -14.03
N ASP A 74 -12.22 10.80 -14.29
CA ASP A 74 -13.49 10.60 -13.58
C ASP A 74 -13.29 10.19 -12.11
N ALA A 75 -12.12 9.67 -11.75
CA ALA A 75 -11.74 9.42 -10.36
C ALA A 75 -11.17 10.67 -9.66
N SER A 76 -10.84 11.73 -10.41
CA SER A 76 -10.36 12.99 -9.84
C SER A 76 -11.53 13.73 -9.17
N GLY A 77 -11.32 14.29 -7.97
CA GLY A 77 -12.38 14.98 -7.22
C GLY A 77 -12.93 14.23 -6.00
N TYR A 78 -12.25 13.17 -5.54
CA TYR A 78 -12.50 12.66 -4.20
C TYR A 78 -12.16 13.75 -3.15
N SER A 79 -12.89 13.74 -2.04
CA SER A 79 -12.75 14.74 -0.98
C SER A 79 -11.75 14.29 0.08
N HIS A 80 -11.94 13.09 0.58
CA HIS A 80 -11.11 12.43 1.59
C HIS A 80 -11.29 10.92 1.47
N TYR A 81 -10.49 10.19 2.22
CA TYR A 81 -10.63 8.75 2.35
C TYR A 81 -10.45 8.34 3.80
N GLU A 82 -11.14 7.27 4.16
CA GLU A 82 -11.01 6.62 5.45
C GLU A 82 -10.37 5.24 5.26
N VAL A 83 -9.77 4.74 6.34
CA VAL A 83 -9.14 3.42 6.35
C VAL A 83 -9.64 2.66 7.56
N THR A 84 -10.17 1.48 7.30
CA THR A 84 -10.67 0.53 8.31
C THR A 84 -9.68 -0.62 8.48
N ASP A 85 -10.06 -1.67 9.20
CA ASP A 85 -9.24 -2.88 9.35
C ASP A 85 -9.14 -3.72 8.09
N THR A 86 -10.07 -3.55 7.14
CA THR A 86 -10.18 -4.39 5.94
C THR A 86 -10.20 -3.61 4.64
N GLU A 87 -10.62 -2.34 4.67
CA GLU A 87 -10.91 -1.55 3.48
C GLU A 87 -10.42 -0.11 3.56
N ILE A 88 -10.14 0.46 2.41
CA ILE A 88 -9.98 1.89 2.18
C ILE A 88 -11.27 2.38 1.53
N ILE A 89 -11.89 3.39 2.13
CA ILE A 89 -13.16 3.95 1.66
C ILE A 89 -12.90 5.35 1.11
N VAL A 90 -13.20 5.56 -0.17
CA VAL A 90 -12.97 6.83 -0.87
C VAL A 90 -14.29 7.58 -1.00
N HIS A 91 -14.36 8.80 -0.47
CA HIS A 91 -15.56 9.61 -0.45
C HIS A 91 -15.48 10.78 -1.43
N TYR A 92 -16.51 10.94 -2.26
CA TYR A 92 -16.67 12.01 -3.23
C TYR A 92 -17.73 13.00 -2.78
N SER A 93 -17.46 14.30 -2.92
CA SER A 93 -18.47 15.34 -2.67
C SER A 93 -19.50 15.45 -3.82
N SER A 94 -19.12 15.02 -5.02
CA SER A 94 -19.99 14.90 -6.18
C SER A 94 -19.78 13.52 -6.81
N PRO A 95 -20.83 12.77 -7.14
CA PRO A 95 -20.68 11.43 -7.69
C PRO A 95 -19.94 11.48 -9.04
N PRO A 96 -19.00 10.55 -9.30
CA PRO A 96 -18.39 10.42 -10.62
C PRO A 96 -19.43 10.19 -11.72
N PRO A 97 -19.17 10.66 -12.95
CA PRO A 97 -20.10 10.50 -14.07
C PRO A 97 -20.35 9.02 -14.38
N SER A 98 -21.52 8.72 -14.93
CA SER A 98 -21.86 7.37 -15.34
C SER A 98 -20.95 6.89 -16.47
N GLY A 99 -20.36 5.70 -16.29
CA GLY A 99 -19.45 5.12 -17.26
C GLY A 99 -18.98 3.73 -16.84
N SER A 100 -18.43 2.97 -17.78
CA SER A 100 -17.85 1.65 -17.50
C SER A 100 -16.35 1.78 -17.24
N ASP A 101 -15.88 1.21 -16.13
CA ASP A 101 -14.47 1.18 -15.72
C ASP A 101 -13.77 2.54 -15.78
N ASN A 102 -14.55 3.60 -15.58
CA ASN A 102 -14.13 4.98 -15.74
C ASN A 102 -13.52 5.56 -14.46
N VAL A 103 -13.85 5.00 -13.30
CA VAL A 103 -13.28 5.38 -12.00
C VAL A 103 -12.10 4.45 -11.69
N LYS A 104 -10.88 4.96 -11.86
CA LYS A 104 -9.65 4.21 -11.61
C LYS A 104 -8.88 4.87 -10.48
N ILE A 105 -8.56 4.10 -9.44
CA ILE A 105 -7.94 4.61 -8.22
C ILE A 105 -6.68 3.79 -7.92
N TYR A 106 -5.52 4.44 -7.98
CA TYR A 106 -4.28 3.87 -7.46
C TYR A 106 -4.28 3.97 -5.94
N TRP A 107 -3.88 2.90 -5.27
CA TRP A 107 -3.80 2.88 -3.81
C TRP A 107 -2.55 2.14 -3.35
N TYR A 108 -2.03 2.59 -2.21
CA TYR A 108 -0.92 1.94 -1.53
C TYR A 108 -1.12 2.05 -0.03
N ALA A 109 -1.06 0.92 0.67
CA ALA A 109 -1.28 0.80 2.10
C ALA A 109 -0.05 0.18 2.77
N ILE A 110 0.34 0.75 3.91
CA ILE A 110 1.52 0.37 4.68
C ILE A 110 1.12 0.23 6.14
N ARG A 111 1.51 -0.89 6.74
CA ARG A 111 1.47 -1.11 8.19
C ARG A 111 2.91 -1.09 8.71
N LEU A 112 3.21 -0.14 9.58
CA LEU A 112 4.50 0.02 10.25
C LEU A 112 4.58 -0.82 11.51
#